data_AF-A0A2J9IQL3-F1
#
_entry.id   AF-A0A2J9IQL3-F1
#
_cell.length_a   1.000
_cell.length_b   1.000
_cell.length_c   1.000
_cell.angle_alpha   90.00
_cell.angle_beta   90.00
_cell.angle_gamma   90.00
#
_symmetry.space_group_name_H-M   'P 1'
#
loop_
_entity.id
_entity.type
_entity.pdbx_description
1 polymer ?
#
loop_
_entity_poly.entity_id
_entity_poly.type
_entity_poly.pdbx_seq_one_letter_code
_entity_poly.pdbx_strand_id
1 'polypeptide(L)'
;MLLASGVRPVPPASPLKDYSEHYVSIIAWTLGVIVVLVGLLLWGWTARKRRQSGIAAPEAVPAALYEVEPAAGAQGMYVGTVLGQDRLDRVAAHDLGIRSDARLEVHTLGEHAGAVVLRPRVENVFVPAAALRECGTTGGMVGKFVEPDGLVAFTWDLGGTEVTTAFRPRDPQDRHALLDALQTIIDRTATTGAAQEDAR
;
A
#
# COMPACT_ATOMS: atom_id res chain seq x y z
N MET A 1 4.03 48.13 83.23
CA MET A 1 5.04 47.59 82.28
C MET A 1 4.26 47.04 81.09
N LEU A 2 4.17 47.81 80.00
CA LEU A 2 3.25 47.59 78.87
C LEU A 2 3.78 46.53 77.90
N LEU A 3 2.94 45.55 77.56
CA LEU A 3 3.18 44.55 76.51
C LEU A 3 2.81 45.13 75.14
N ALA A 4 3.80 45.37 74.28
CA ALA A 4 3.60 45.81 72.91
C ALA A 4 3.16 44.62 72.03
N SER A 5 1.91 44.62 71.57
CA SER A 5 1.38 43.66 70.60
C SER A 5 1.95 43.94 69.21
N GLY A 6 3.00 43.20 68.82
CA GLY A 6 3.62 43.31 67.50
C GLY A 6 2.77 42.65 66.41
N VAL A 7 1.79 43.35 65.87
CA VAL A 7 1.13 42.96 64.60
C VAL A 7 2.07 43.31 63.46
N ARG A 8 2.57 42.31 62.74
CA ARG A 8 3.34 42.53 61.51
C ARG A 8 2.38 42.85 60.37
N PRO A 9 2.60 43.89 59.57
CA PRO A 9 1.77 44.15 58.40
C PRO A 9 1.91 42.99 57.40
N VAL A 10 0.77 42.39 57.04
CA VAL A 10 0.72 41.42 55.93
C VAL A 10 0.79 42.21 54.63
N PRO A 11 1.76 41.93 53.74
CA PRO A 11 1.82 42.62 52.45
C PRO A 11 0.52 42.36 51.68
N PRO A 12 -0.03 43.38 50.99
CA PRO A 12 -1.24 43.19 50.20
C PRO A 12 -1.00 42.05 49.20
N ALA A 13 -1.96 41.13 49.10
CA ALA A 13 -1.90 40.06 48.11
C ALA A 13 -1.65 40.69 46.74
N SER A 14 -0.57 40.27 46.07
CA SER A 14 -0.28 40.77 44.73
C SER A 14 -1.48 40.43 43.83
N PRO A 15 -1.99 41.38 43.02
CA PRO A 15 -3.10 41.09 42.14
C PRO A 15 -2.72 39.92 41.25
N LEU A 16 -3.51 38.83 41.30
CA LEU A 16 -3.39 37.73 40.35
C LEU A 16 -3.57 38.35 38.97
N LYS A 17 -2.53 38.27 38.14
CA LYS A 17 -2.62 38.72 36.76
C LYS A 17 -3.67 37.86 36.07
N ASP A 18 -4.78 38.49 35.68
CA ASP A 18 -5.83 37.85 34.91
C ASP A 18 -5.36 37.71 33.46
N TYR A 19 -4.85 36.52 33.15
CA TYR A 19 -4.43 36.16 31.81
C TYR A 19 -5.53 35.42 31.05
N SER A 20 -6.74 35.30 31.60
CA SER A 20 -7.81 34.51 31.01
C SER A 20 -8.14 34.95 29.59
N GLU A 21 -8.21 36.26 29.33
CA GLU A 21 -8.45 36.82 27.99
C GLU A 21 -7.32 36.47 26.98
N HIS A 22 -6.07 36.44 27.44
CA HIS A 22 -4.93 36.05 26.62
C HIS A 22 -4.89 34.54 26.36
N TYR A 23 -5.19 33.72 27.37
CA TYR A 23 -5.22 32.27 27.19
C TYR A 23 -6.39 31.83 26.31
N VAL A 24 -7.58 32.41 26.49
CA VAL A 24 -8.76 32.08 25.67
C VAL A 24 -8.50 32.42 24.20
N SER A 25 -7.92 33.59 23.90
CA SER A 25 -7.59 33.97 22.53
C SER A 25 -6.49 33.10 21.92
N ILE A 26 -5.41 32.80 22.65
CA ILE A 26 -4.35 31.89 22.19
C ILE A 26 -4.92 30.50 21.91
N ILE A 27 -5.69 29.93 22.84
CA ILE A 27 -6.32 28.61 22.69
C ILE A 27 -7.27 28.60 21.48
N ALA A 28 -8.11 29.63 21.33
CA ALA A 28 -9.02 29.74 20.20
C ALA A 28 -8.28 29.80 18.86
N TRP A 29 -7.21 30.59 18.77
CA TRP A 29 -6.37 30.65 17.56
C TRP A 29 -5.67 29.33 17.27
N THR A 30 -5.07 28.69 18.29
CA THR A 30 -4.43 27.39 18.14
C THR A 30 -5.41 26.33 17.65
N LEU A 31 -6.61 26.26 18.24
CA LEU A 31 -7.66 25.34 17.80
C LEU A 31 -8.12 25.66 16.38
N GLY A 32 -8.28 26.93 16.02
CA GLY A 32 -8.63 27.36 14.67
C GLY A 32 -7.60 26.87 13.64
N VAL A 33 -6.31 27.05 13.91
CA VAL A 33 -5.23 26.54 13.06
C VAL A 33 -5.26 25.01 12.95
N ILE A 34 -5.45 24.31 14.07
CA ILE A 34 -5.56 22.84 14.08
C ILE A 34 -6.72 22.39 13.19
N VAL A 35 -7.91 23.00 13.32
CA VAL A 35 -9.08 22.67 12.50
C VAL A 35 -8.81 22.89 11.01
N VAL A 36 -8.17 24.00 10.65
CA VAL A 36 -7.78 24.28 9.27
C VAL A 36 -6.81 23.22 8.74
N LEU A 37 -5.77 22.88 9.51
CA LEU A 37 -4.79 21.86 9.12
C LEU A 37 -5.44 20.49 8.96
N VAL A 38 -6.32 20.09 9.88
CA VAL A 38 -7.09 18.85 9.77
C VAL A 38 -7.99 18.87 8.53
N GLY A 39 -8.65 19.99 8.24
CA GLY A 39 -9.47 20.16 7.04
C GLY A 39 -8.66 19.98 5.75
N LEU A 40 -7.47 20.56 5.66
CA LEU A 40 -6.56 20.40 4.52
C LEU A 40 -6.08 18.96 4.35
N LEU A 41 -5.76 18.27 5.45
CA LEU A 41 -5.37 16.85 5.43
C LEU A 41 -6.51 15.96 4.93
N LEU A 42 -7.73 16.18 5.44
CA LEU A 42 -8.93 15.45 5.00
C LEU A 42 -9.24 15.73 3.52
N TRP A 43 -9.08 16.97 3.07
CA TRP A 43 -9.22 17.31 1.66
C TRP A 43 -8.18 16.59 0.80
N GLY A 44 -6.90 16.65 1.19
CA GLY A 44 -5.82 15.97 0.47
C GLY A 44 -6.08 14.46 0.34
N TRP A 45 -6.53 13.83 1.41
CA TRP A 45 -6.88 12.41 1.44
C TRP A 45 -8.09 12.07 0.56
N THR A 46 -9.17 12.85 0.64
CA THR A 46 -10.39 12.63 -0.18
C THR A 46 -10.12 12.89 -1.66
N ALA A 47 -9.33 13.90 -1.99
CA ALA A 47 -8.88 14.15 -3.36
C ALA A 47 -8.04 12.98 -3.90
N ARG A 48 -7.15 12.40 -3.08
CA ARG A 48 -6.39 11.21 -3.44
C ARG A 48 -7.31 10.00 -3.69
N LYS A 49 -8.25 9.72 -2.78
CA LYS A 49 -9.25 8.65 -2.96
C LYS A 49 -10.06 8.82 -4.24
N ARG A 50 -10.48 10.04 -4.56
CA ARG A 50 -11.22 10.35 -5.79
C ARG A 50 -10.38 10.13 -7.05
N ARG A 51 -9.07 10.40 -7.02
CA ARG A 51 -8.18 10.10 -8.17
C ARG A 51 -8.05 8.60 -8.42
N GLN A 52 -8.17 7.79 -7.38
CA GLN A 52 -8.04 6.33 -7.45
C GLN A 52 -9.39 5.60 -7.49
N SER A 53 -10.53 6.30 -7.46
CA SER A 53 -11.86 5.66 -7.47
C SER A 53 -12.20 5.00 -8.80
N GLY A 54 -11.49 5.34 -9.88
CA GLY A 54 -11.64 4.71 -11.20
C GLY A 54 -10.81 3.44 -11.39
N ILE A 55 -9.98 3.05 -10.41
CA ILE A 55 -9.18 1.83 -10.50
C ILE A 55 -10.12 0.63 -10.42
N ALA A 56 -10.06 -0.25 -11.41
CA ALA A 56 -10.86 -1.47 -11.46
C ALA A 56 -10.55 -2.38 -10.26
N ALA A 57 -11.52 -3.19 -9.87
CA ALA A 57 -11.28 -4.25 -8.89
C ALA A 57 -10.49 -5.39 -9.56
N PRO A 58 -9.54 -6.04 -8.86
CA PRO A 58 -8.94 -7.27 -9.34
C PRO A 58 -10.01 -8.33 -9.61
N GLU A 59 -9.74 -9.21 -10.58
CA GLU A 59 -10.61 -10.36 -10.83
C GLU A 59 -10.62 -11.30 -9.62
N ALA A 60 -11.77 -11.94 -9.39
CA ALA A 60 -11.87 -12.98 -8.37
C ALA A 60 -11.01 -14.18 -8.76
N VAL A 61 -10.36 -14.82 -7.79
CA VAL A 61 -9.56 -16.02 -8.03
C VAL A 61 -10.49 -17.15 -8.54
N PRO A 62 -10.27 -17.68 -9.75
CA PRO A 62 -11.06 -18.78 -10.26
C PRO A 62 -10.96 -20.00 -9.35
N ALA A 63 -12.10 -20.62 -9.02
CA ALA A 63 -12.15 -21.73 -8.06
C ALA A 63 -11.26 -22.92 -8.47
N ALA A 64 -11.12 -23.17 -9.77
CA ALA A 64 -10.26 -24.23 -10.31
C ALA A 64 -8.78 -24.06 -9.93
N LEU A 65 -8.29 -22.84 -9.71
CA LEU A 65 -6.90 -22.60 -9.32
C LEU A 65 -6.58 -23.09 -7.90
N TYR A 66 -7.59 -23.31 -7.05
CA TYR A 66 -7.37 -23.90 -5.72
C TYR A 66 -7.09 -25.40 -5.76
N GLU A 67 -7.43 -26.08 -6.86
CA GLU A 67 -7.28 -27.53 -7.03
C GLU A 67 -6.09 -27.91 -7.92
N VAL A 68 -5.51 -26.93 -8.63
CA VAL A 68 -4.39 -27.13 -9.54
C VAL A 68 -3.08 -26.78 -8.83
N GLU A 69 -2.07 -27.64 -8.98
CA GLU A 69 -0.73 -27.35 -8.45
C GLU A 69 -0.07 -26.22 -9.27
N PRO A 70 0.40 -25.14 -8.63
CA PRO A 70 1.06 -24.06 -9.33
C PRO A 70 2.42 -24.50 -9.89
N ALA A 71 2.87 -23.86 -10.96
CA ALA A 71 4.20 -24.10 -11.52
C ALA A 71 5.32 -23.60 -10.59
N ALA A 72 5.06 -22.50 -9.87
CA ALA A 72 5.88 -22.00 -8.79
C ALA A 72 5.00 -21.41 -7.70
N GLY A 73 5.35 -21.62 -6.44
CA GLY A 73 4.62 -21.05 -5.32
C GLY A 73 5.51 -20.82 -4.12
N ALA A 74 5.34 -19.68 -3.44
CA ALA A 74 6.14 -19.31 -2.28
C ALA A 74 5.30 -18.63 -1.21
N GLN A 75 5.60 -18.94 0.06
CA GLN A 75 5.08 -18.16 1.18
C GLN A 75 5.93 -16.91 1.40
N GLY A 76 5.33 -15.83 1.87
CA GLY A 76 6.05 -14.59 2.06
C GLY A 76 5.16 -13.44 2.49
N MET A 77 5.60 -12.23 2.14
CA MET A 77 4.92 -10.98 2.47
C MET A 77 4.47 -10.29 1.19
N TYR A 78 3.18 -9.99 1.11
CA TYR A 78 2.68 -9.00 0.16
C TYR A 78 3.05 -7.60 0.66
N VAL A 79 3.89 -6.89 -0.08
CA VAL A 79 4.39 -5.56 0.34
C VAL A 79 3.36 -4.46 0.04
N GLY A 80 2.68 -4.59 -1.09
CA GLY A 80 1.69 -3.65 -1.59
C GLY A 80 1.76 -3.52 -3.11
N THR A 81 0.78 -2.80 -3.64
CA THR A 81 0.70 -2.39 -5.04
C THR A 81 0.77 -0.88 -5.17
N VAL A 82 1.47 -0.40 -6.19
CA VAL A 82 1.59 1.02 -6.55
C VAL A 82 1.10 1.26 -7.98
N LEU A 83 0.86 2.53 -8.31
CA LEU A 83 0.54 2.94 -9.68
C LEU A 83 1.79 2.97 -10.56
N GLY A 84 1.74 2.27 -11.69
CA GLY A 84 2.83 2.14 -12.67
C GLY A 84 4.17 1.86 -12.01
N GLN A 85 5.18 2.63 -12.40
CA GLN A 85 6.54 2.56 -11.86
C GLN A 85 6.79 3.51 -10.67
N ASP A 86 5.80 4.31 -10.25
CA ASP A 86 5.95 5.20 -9.10
C ASP A 86 5.89 4.38 -7.80
N ARG A 87 7.07 4.05 -7.28
CA ARG A 87 7.23 3.18 -6.11
C ARG A 87 6.64 3.77 -4.83
N LEU A 88 6.22 5.03 -4.77
CA LEU A 88 5.66 5.64 -3.56
C LEU A 88 4.14 5.77 -3.59
N ASP A 89 3.51 5.78 -4.77
CA ASP A 89 2.06 5.99 -4.86
C ASP A 89 1.26 4.69 -4.64
N ARG A 90 1.02 4.36 -3.37
CA ARG A 90 0.14 3.24 -2.98
C ARG A 90 -1.22 3.35 -3.65
N VAL A 91 -1.67 2.24 -4.23
CA VAL A 91 -3.07 2.04 -4.58
C VAL A 91 -3.87 1.85 -3.29
N ALA A 92 -4.73 2.81 -2.96
CA ALA A 92 -5.58 2.78 -1.77
C ALA A 92 -6.93 2.09 -2.01
N ALA A 93 -7.22 1.72 -3.27
CA ALA A 93 -8.41 0.96 -3.64
C ALA A 93 -8.20 -0.55 -3.44
N HIS A 94 -9.30 -1.27 -3.18
CA HIS A 94 -9.39 -2.75 -3.19
C HIS A 94 -8.35 -3.47 -2.32
N ASP A 95 -7.94 -2.84 -1.21
CA ASP A 95 -6.94 -3.35 -0.27
C ASP A 95 -5.58 -3.70 -0.90
N LEU A 96 -5.30 -3.21 -2.10
CA LEU A 96 -4.05 -3.46 -2.83
C LEU A 96 -2.84 -2.77 -2.17
N GLY A 97 -3.09 -1.72 -1.38
CA GLY A 97 -2.06 -1.05 -0.59
C GLY A 97 -1.78 -1.68 0.77
N ILE A 98 -2.58 -2.66 1.21
CA ILE A 98 -2.46 -3.28 2.54
C ILE A 98 -1.38 -4.34 2.52
N ARG A 99 -0.40 -4.20 3.41
CA ARG A 99 0.64 -5.21 3.63
C ARG A 99 0.05 -6.38 4.41
N SER A 100 0.32 -7.61 3.97
CA SER A 100 -0.14 -8.82 4.64
C SER A 100 0.86 -9.97 4.46
N ASP A 101 0.74 -11.00 5.30
CA ASP A 101 1.25 -12.32 4.93
C ASP A 101 0.52 -12.78 3.65
N ALA A 102 1.23 -13.52 2.80
CA ALA A 102 0.65 -14.02 1.56
C ALA A 102 1.38 -15.27 1.06
N ARG A 103 0.70 -16.03 0.18
CA ARG A 103 1.33 -17.00 -0.71
C ARG A 103 1.18 -16.48 -2.14
N LEU A 104 2.29 -16.35 -2.86
CA LEU A 104 2.28 -16.07 -4.30
C LEU A 104 2.34 -17.40 -5.03
N GLU A 105 1.42 -17.62 -5.95
CA GLU A 105 1.34 -18.79 -6.82
C GLU A 105 1.32 -18.34 -8.28
N VAL A 106 2.02 -19.06 -9.14
CA VAL A 106 2.12 -18.76 -10.56
C VAL A 106 1.68 -19.99 -11.34
N HIS A 107 0.59 -19.83 -12.07
CA HIS A 107 -0.06 -20.88 -12.86
C HIS A 107 0.25 -20.66 -14.33
N THR A 108 1.06 -21.54 -14.92
CA THR A 108 1.57 -21.34 -16.29
C THR A 108 0.72 -22.04 -17.35
N LEU A 109 -0.25 -22.88 -16.98
CA LEU A 109 -1.03 -23.70 -17.92
C LEU A 109 -2.53 -23.57 -17.64
N GLY A 110 -3.34 -23.92 -18.64
CA GLY A 110 -4.80 -23.88 -18.56
C GLY A 110 -5.41 -22.52 -18.91
N GLU A 111 -6.73 -22.45 -18.83
CA GLU A 111 -7.53 -21.26 -19.17
C GLU A 111 -7.27 -20.08 -18.22
N HIS A 112 -6.88 -20.39 -16.97
CA HIS A 112 -6.65 -19.40 -15.92
C HIS A 112 -5.16 -19.18 -15.62
N ALA A 113 -4.31 -19.30 -16.64
CA ALA A 113 -2.90 -18.97 -16.49
C ALA A 113 -2.73 -17.53 -15.98
N GLY A 114 -1.85 -17.33 -15.00
CA GLY A 114 -1.69 -16.06 -14.30
C GLY A 114 -1.01 -16.19 -12.94
N ALA A 115 -0.94 -15.08 -12.23
CA ALA A 115 -0.42 -15.00 -10.87
C ALA A 115 -1.56 -14.85 -9.85
N VAL A 116 -1.49 -15.58 -8.75
CA VAL A 116 -2.45 -15.53 -7.65
C VAL A 116 -1.72 -15.14 -6.37
N VAL A 117 -2.21 -14.11 -5.69
CA VAL A 117 -1.77 -13.73 -4.35
C VAL A 117 -2.85 -14.12 -3.35
N LEU A 118 -2.60 -15.18 -2.60
CA LEU A 118 -3.47 -15.64 -1.54
C LEU A 118 -3.12 -14.91 -0.23
N ARG A 119 -4.02 -14.08 0.27
CA ARG A 119 -3.79 -13.23 1.46
C ARG A 119 -4.75 -13.63 2.58
N PRO A 120 -4.26 -14.21 3.69
CA PRO A 120 -5.14 -14.48 4.81
C PRO A 120 -5.73 -13.19 5.37
N ARG A 121 -7.06 -13.14 5.53
CA ARG A 121 -7.83 -12.01 6.11
C ARG A 121 -7.86 -10.72 5.28
N VAL A 122 -7.37 -10.76 4.05
CA VAL A 122 -7.45 -9.66 3.07
C VAL A 122 -7.90 -10.26 1.74
N GLU A 123 -8.55 -9.49 0.88
CA GLU A 123 -9.02 -10.00 -0.41
C GLU A 123 -7.88 -10.65 -1.22
N ASN A 124 -8.13 -11.78 -1.87
CA ASN A 124 -7.11 -12.38 -2.74
C ASN A 124 -6.97 -11.56 -4.03
N VAL A 125 -5.83 -11.67 -4.70
CA VAL A 125 -5.59 -10.97 -5.97
C VAL A 125 -5.29 -12.00 -7.04
N PHE A 126 -6.09 -12.02 -8.10
CA PHE A 126 -5.77 -12.72 -9.34
C PHE A 126 -5.30 -11.74 -10.39
N VAL A 127 -4.20 -12.08 -11.05
CA VAL A 127 -3.64 -11.34 -12.17
C VAL A 127 -3.57 -12.27 -13.38
N PRO A 128 -4.49 -12.13 -14.35
CA PRO A 128 -4.48 -12.94 -15.56
C PRO A 128 -3.19 -12.79 -16.35
N ALA A 129 -2.78 -13.84 -17.05
CA ALA A 129 -1.63 -13.82 -17.97
C ALA A 129 -1.68 -12.64 -18.95
N ALA A 130 -2.86 -12.37 -19.51
CA ALA A 130 -3.09 -11.29 -20.47
C ALA A 130 -2.88 -9.87 -19.87
N ALA A 131 -2.99 -9.74 -18.55
CA ALA A 131 -2.79 -8.48 -17.85
C ALA A 131 -1.33 -8.24 -17.47
N LEU A 132 -0.52 -9.30 -17.30
CA LEU A 132 0.90 -9.20 -16.93
C LEU A 132 1.72 -8.56 -18.04
N ARG A 133 2.59 -7.61 -17.68
CA ARG A 133 3.41 -6.84 -18.61
C ARG A 133 4.90 -7.10 -18.44
N GLU A 134 5.37 -7.08 -17.19
CA GLU A 134 6.79 -7.26 -16.86
C GLU A 134 6.92 -7.83 -15.45
N CYS A 135 8.06 -8.47 -15.19
CA CYS A 135 8.45 -8.88 -13.85
C CYS A 135 9.95 -8.71 -13.64
N GLY A 136 10.37 -8.61 -12.39
CA GLY A 136 11.77 -8.45 -12.04
C GLY A 136 11.98 -8.36 -10.52
N THR A 137 13.18 -7.95 -10.13
CA THR A 137 13.53 -7.72 -8.73
C THR A 137 13.60 -6.25 -8.39
N THR A 138 13.33 -5.93 -7.13
CA THR A 138 13.60 -4.59 -6.60
C THR A 138 14.06 -4.67 -5.14
N GLY A 139 14.98 -3.77 -4.77
CA GLY A 139 15.44 -3.61 -3.39
C GLY A 139 14.48 -2.79 -2.52
N GLY A 140 13.42 -2.22 -3.09
CA GLY A 140 12.46 -1.47 -2.29
C GLY A 140 11.23 -1.00 -3.06
N MET A 141 10.13 -0.94 -2.32
CA MET A 141 8.86 -0.42 -2.81
C MET A 141 8.10 0.19 -1.63
N VAL A 142 7.39 1.27 -1.90
CA VAL A 142 6.45 1.87 -0.97
C VAL A 142 7.06 2.42 0.33
N GLY A 143 8.22 3.07 0.19
CA GLY A 143 9.01 3.60 1.30
C GLY A 143 9.62 2.52 2.18
N LYS A 144 9.61 1.26 1.74
CA LYS A 144 10.26 0.13 2.42
C LYS A 144 11.39 -0.38 1.55
N PHE A 145 12.59 -0.38 2.12
CA PHE A 145 13.78 -0.94 1.53
C PHE A 145 14.09 -2.26 2.22
N VAL A 146 14.45 -3.25 1.42
CA VAL A 146 14.94 -4.57 1.85
C VAL A 146 16.35 -4.74 1.29
N GLU A 147 16.91 -5.94 1.47
CA GLU A 147 18.15 -6.30 0.81
C GLU A 147 18.03 -6.09 -0.71
N PRO A 148 19.13 -5.74 -1.42
CA PRO A 148 19.11 -5.64 -2.87
C PRO A 148 18.47 -6.87 -3.51
N ASP A 149 17.55 -6.65 -4.45
CA ASP A 149 16.80 -7.70 -5.16
C ASP A 149 15.95 -8.63 -4.27
N GLY A 150 15.64 -8.20 -3.05
CA GLY A 150 14.87 -8.98 -2.07
C GLY A 150 13.37 -9.10 -2.39
N LEU A 151 12.84 -8.32 -3.32
CA LEU A 151 11.42 -8.37 -3.71
C LEU A 151 11.28 -8.89 -5.13
N VAL A 152 10.28 -9.77 -5.34
CA VAL A 152 9.70 -10.06 -6.65
C VAL A 152 8.68 -8.96 -6.93
N ALA A 153 8.87 -8.20 -8.00
CA ALA A 153 7.93 -7.20 -8.47
C ALA A 153 7.38 -7.61 -9.85
N PHE A 154 6.10 -7.40 -10.06
CA PHE A 154 5.46 -7.61 -11.36
C PHE A 154 4.46 -6.51 -11.65
N THR A 155 4.49 -6.02 -12.88
CA THR A 155 3.65 -4.94 -13.39
C THR A 155 2.56 -5.54 -14.27
N TRP A 156 1.35 -5.05 -14.08
CA TRP A 156 0.17 -5.57 -14.76
C TRP A 156 -0.87 -4.47 -14.99
N ASP A 157 -1.74 -4.72 -15.97
CA ASP A 157 -2.86 -3.85 -16.28
C ASP A 157 -4.07 -4.22 -15.42
N LEU A 158 -4.55 -3.27 -14.63
CA LEU A 158 -5.76 -3.39 -13.83
C LEU A 158 -6.86 -2.51 -14.44
N GLY A 159 -7.58 -3.06 -15.41
CA GLY A 159 -8.68 -2.38 -16.09
C GLY A 159 -8.26 -1.09 -16.79
N GLY A 160 -7.12 -1.12 -17.49
CA GLY A 160 -6.53 0.03 -18.18
C GLY A 160 -5.61 0.89 -17.30
N THR A 161 -5.41 0.52 -16.04
CA THR A 161 -4.47 1.20 -15.13
C THR A 161 -3.26 0.32 -14.89
N GLU A 162 -2.07 0.77 -15.31
CA GLU A 162 -0.83 0.08 -14.99
C GLU A 162 -0.55 0.14 -13.48
N VAL A 163 -0.30 -1.01 -12.88
CA VAL A 163 0.02 -1.16 -11.47
C VAL A 163 1.17 -2.14 -11.28
N THR A 164 1.99 -1.92 -10.25
CA THR A 164 3.07 -2.84 -9.89
C THR A 164 2.83 -3.40 -8.52
N THR A 165 2.87 -4.72 -8.38
CA THR A 165 2.76 -5.43 -7.11
C THR A 165 4.14 -5.95 -6.69
N ALA A 166 4.50 -5.79 -5.42
CA ALA A 166 5.70 -6.41 -4.86
C ALA A 166 5.39 -7.45 -3.79
N PHE A 167 6.14 -8.55 -3.85
CA PHE A 167 6.10 -9.68 -2.94
C PHE A 167 7.51 -10.00 -2.44
N ARG A 168 7.66 -10.26 -1.15
CA ARG A 168 8.91 -10.74 -0.55
C ARG A 168 8.77 -12.23 -0.22
N PRO A 169 9.39 -13.13 -0.98
CA PRO A 169 9.45 -14.54 -0.59
C PRO A 169 10.09 -14.71 0.79
N ARG A 170 9.61 -15.66 1.58
CA ARG A 170 10.21 -16.01 2.87
C ARG A 170 11.54 -16.71 2.67
N ASP A 171 11.62 -17.61 1.71
CA ASP A 171 12.87 -18.25 1.29
C ASP A 171 13.44 -17.51 0.06
N PRO A 172 14.67 -16.99 0.13
CA PRO A 172 15.33 -16.38 -1.01
C PRO A 172 15.50 -17.30 -2.23
N GLN A 173 15.48 -18.62 -2.07
CA GLN A 173 15.59 -19.59 -3.17
C GLN A 173 14.35 -19.60 -4.06
N ASP A 174 13.16 -19.37 -3.48
CA ASP A 174 11.89 -19.37 -4.21
C ASP A 174 11.77 -18.21 -5.22
N ARG A 175 12.56 -17.14 -5.03
CA ARG A 175 12.53 -15.94 -5.87
C ARG A 175 12.77 -16.27 -7.35
N HIS A 176 13.76 -17.11 -7.64
CA HIS A 176 14.11 -17.42 -9.02
C HIS A 176 13.00 -18.22 -9.71
N ALA A 177 12.49 -19.25 -9.05
CA ALA A 177 11.37 -20.05 -9.55
C ALA A 177 10.12 -19.20 -9.83
N LEU A 178 9.80 -18.25 -8.94
CA LEU A 178 8.69 -17.32 -9.16
C LEU A 178 8.91 -16.41 -10.37
N LEU A 179 10.10 -15.84 -10.52
CA LEU A 179 10.42 -14.97 -11.65
C LEU A 179 10.41 -15.74 -12.98
N ASP A 180 11.00 -16.93 -13.01
CA ASP A 180 11.03 -17.77 -14.21
C ASP A 180 9.61 -18.16 -14.64
N ALA A 181 8.74 -18.51 -13.68
CA ALA A 181 7.35 -18.83 -13.95
C ALA A 181 6.56 -17.61 -14.45
N LEU A 182 6.76 -16.42 -13.85
CA LEU A 182 6.14 -15.18 -14.30
C LEU A 182 6.59 -14.82 -15.72
N GLN A 183 7.91 -14.88 -15.98
CA GLN A 183 8.48 -14.59 -17.30
C GLN A 183 7.94 -15.55 -18.36
N THR A 184 7.81 -16.84 -18.03
CA THR A 184 7.22 -17.85 -18.92
C THR A 184 5.80 -17.48 -19.37
N ILE A 185 4.99 -16.93 -18.46
CA ILE A 185 3.61 -16.51 -18.77
C ILE A 185 3.61 -15.26 -19.65
N ILE A 186 4.47 -14.29 -19.34
CA ILE A 186 4.61 -13.04 -20.09
C ILE A 186 5.03 -13.33 -21.54
N ASP A 187 6.09 -14.13 -21.73
CA ASP A 187 6.63 -14.46 -23.06
C ASP A 187 5.63 -15.22 -23.93
N ARG A 188 4.87 -16.15 -23.34
CA ARG A 188 3.83 -16.89 -24.07
C ARG A 188 2.71 -15.98 -24.56
N THR A 189 2.31 -15.03 -23.72
CA THR A 189 1.26 -14.07 -24.06
C THR A 189 1.71 -13.15 -25.19
N ALA A 190 2.97 -12.68 -25.16
CA ALA A 190 3.56 -11.89 -26.24
C ALA A 190 3.61 -12.66 -27.58
N THR A 191 3.99 -13.93 -27.54
CA THR A 191 4.05 -14.80 -28.74
C THR A 191 2.66 -15.03 -29.34
N THR A 192 1.65 -15.25 -28.49
CA THR A 192 0.26 -15.48 -28.94
C THR A 192 -0.32 -14.23 -29.59
N GLY A 193 -0.01 -13.04 -29.06
CA GLY A 193 -0.41 -11.76 -29.66
C GLY A 193 0.17 -11.55 -31.06
N ALA A 194 1.48 -11.80 -31.23
CA ALA A 194 2.16 -11.65 -32.52
C ALA A 194 1.57 -12.57 -33.61
N ALA A 195 1.29 -13.84 -33.27
CA ALA A 195 0.69 -14.78 -34.21
C ALA A 195 -0.73 -14.39 -34.66
N GLN A 196 -1.47 -13.66 -33.83
CA GLN A 196 -2.83 -13.21 -34.17
C GLN A 196 -2.84 -11.93 -35.02
N GLU A 197 -1.79 -11.11 -34.94
CA GLU A 197 -1.63 -9.91 -35.77
C GLU A 197 -1.17 -10.24 -37.19
N ASP A 198 -0.30 -11.24 -37.36
CA ASP A 198 0.13 -11.72 -38.70
C ASP A 198 -0.99 -12.41 -39.50
N ALA A 199 -2.05 -12.86 -38.84
CA ALA A 199 -3.19 -13.55 -39.45
C ALA A 199 -4.31 -12.59 -39.93
N ARG A 200 -4.16 -11.28 -39.73
CA ARG A 200 -5.17 -10.25 -40.01
C ARG A 200 -4.78 -9.38 -41.21
#